data_AF-A0A3B8N4Y0-F1
#
_entry.id   AF-A0A3B8N4Y0-F1
#
_cell.length_a   1.000
_cell.length_b   1.000
_cell.length_c   1.000
_cell.angle_alpha   90.00
_cell.angle_beta   90.00
_cell.angle_gamma   90.00
#
_symmetry.space_group_name_H-M   'P 1'
#
loop_
_entity.id
_entity.type
_entity.pdbx_description
1 polymer ?
#
loop_
_entity_poly.entity_id
_entity_poly.type
_entity_poly.pdbx_seq_one_letter_code
_entity_poly.pdbx_strand_id
1 'polypeptide(L)'
;MGYNVFGHTVGLKPSELKNLERFYRRRVPPASIISHELARELAKVSADLNRQVGLLINRKGEIDYVVVGTFNRIELPELRGYRDHIARLKGLRFIHTHLLTSKITHSELDQDDLIDLALLRLDLVGALEVHPNGEPGKIHIAHIIPDPEFFAGGSLSDKENQFFYFLRPCYVWELKENFLELIKNLEDELERVKPLKEVEEQKDRAILIFLREPNDPYLEERIFELRELARTAGVTVVGEIVQKKPSPDPRYVIGKGKLLEVMVLA
;
A
#
# COMPACT_ATOMS: atom_id res chain seq x y z
N MET A 1 27.12 -7.68 3.26
CA MET A 1 25.83 -8.27 3.64
C MET A 1 25.11 -8.64 2.37
N GLY A 2 24.58 -9.87 2.27
CA GLY A 2 23.84 -10.31 1.08
C GLY A 2 22.53 -9.54 0.95
N TYR A 3 22.12 -9.27 -0.30
CA TYR A 3 20.78 -8.76 -0.57
C TYR A 3 19.77 -9.91 -0.42
N ASN A 4 18.69 -9.70 0.32
CA ASN A 4 17.64 -10.71 0.47
C ASN A 4 16.47 -10.39 -0.47
N VAL A 5 15.97 -11.40 -1.18
CA VAL A 5 14.73 -11.29 -1.96
C VAL A 5 13.56 -11.80 -1.11
N PHE A 6 12.46 -11.04 -1.07
CA PHE A 6 11.31 -11.31 -0.23
C PHE A 6 10.14 -11.94 -1.01
N GLY A 7 9.17 -12.49 -0.28
CA GLY A 7 7.95 -13.07 -0.86
C GLY A 7 8.12 -14.52 -1.34
N HIS A 8 7.39 -14.88 -2.39
CA HIS A 8 7.31 -16.24 -2.93
C HIS A 8 8.57 -16.59 -3.75
N THR A 9 9.66 -16.93 -3.05
CA THR A 9 10.95 -17.32 -3.65
C THR A 9 11.11 -18.83 -3.86
N VAL A 10 10.17 -19.64 -3.35
CA VAL A 10 10.18 -21.10 -3.51
C VAL A 10 10.14 -21.48 -5.00
N GLY A 11 11.02 -22.40 -5.40
CA GLY A 11 11.13 -22.91 -6.75
C GLY A 11 11.95 -22.05 -7.72
N LEU A 12 12.52 -20.93 -7.28
CA LEU A 12 13.42 -20.12 -8.10
C LEU A 12 14.82 -20.75 -8.19
N LYS A 13 15.40 -20.75 -9.39
CA LYS A 13 16.78 -21.19 -9.62
C LYS A 13 17.78 -20.19 -9.02
N PRO A 14 19.00 -20.62 -8.66
CA PRO A 14 20.04 -19.71 -8.17
C PRO A 14 20.37 -18.56 -9.15
N SER A 15 20.26 -18.80 -10.46
CA SER A 15 20.45 -17.76 -11.47
C SER A 15 19.32 -16.72 -11.48
N GLU A 16 18.08 -17.15 -11.22
CA GLU A 16 16.90 -16.29 -11.15
C GLU A 16 16.94 -15.41 -9.90
N LEU A 17 17.31 -15.98 -8.74
CA LEU A 17 17.56 -15.22 -7.51
C LEU A 17 18.67 -14.18 -7.69
N LYS A 18 19.81 -14.58 -8.27
CA LYS A 18 20.90 -13.63 -8.58
C LYS A 18 20.46 -12.52 -9.52
N ASN A 19 19.49 -12.76 -10.41
CA ASN A 19 18.99 -11.73 -11.30
C ASN A 19 18.13 -10.71 -10.52
N LEU A 20 17.26 -11.20 -9.64
CA LEU A 20 16.46 -10.35 -8.75
C LEU A 20 17.33 -9.52 -7.79
N GLU A 21 18.39 -10.11 -7.24
CA GLU A 21 19.34 -9.40 -6.37
C GLU A 21 20.05 -8.23 -7.06
N ARG A 22 20.15 -8.22 -8.40
CA ARG A 22 20.76 -7.10 -9.14
C ARG A 22 19.94 -5.83 -9.06
N PHE A 23 18.62 -5.92 -8.83
CA PHE A 23 17.78 -4.73 -8.67
C PHE A 23 18.25 -3.83 -7.53
N TYR A 24 18.76 -4.39 -6.43
CA TYR A 24 19.31 -3.58 -5.32
C TYR A 24 20.48 -2.67 -5.70
N ARG A 25 21.17 -2.98 -6.81
CA ARG A 25 22.28 -2.17 -7.34
C ARG A 25 21.81 -1.11 -8.34
N ARG A 26 20.55 -1.17 -8.78
CA ARG A 26 19.95 -0.16 -9.64
C ARG A 26 19.66 1.09 -8.81
N ARG A 27 19.55 2.20 -9.53
CA ARG A 27 19.16 3.50 -8.99
C ARG A 27 18.16 4.13 -9.91
N VAL A 28 17.23 4.87 -9.31
CA VAL A 28 16.26 5.68 -10.02
C VAL A 28 16.56 7.13 -9.67
N PRO A 29 16.53 8.08 -10.63
CA PRO A 29 16.62 9.49 -10.29
C PRO A 29 15.57 9.85 -9.22
N PRO A 30 15.93 10.58 -8.15
CA PRO A 30 15.00 10.88 -7.06
C PRO A 30 13.69 11.52 -7.54
N ALA A 31 13.76 12.40 -8.53
CA ALA A 31 12.59 13.08 -9.10
C ALA A 31 11.72 12.20 -10.01
N SER A 32 12.17 11.03 -10.43
CA SER A 32 11.41 10.12 -11.30
C SER A 32 10.72 9.05 -10.47
N ILE A 33 9.46 8.70 -10.77
CA ILE A 33 8.74 7.60 -10.10
C ILE A 33 9.44 6.25 -10.36
N ILE A 34 9.72 5.96 -11.63
CA ILE A 34 10.53 4.83 -12.07
C ILE A 34 11.25 5.25 -13.37
N SER A 35 12.43 4.70 -13.62
CA SER A 35 13.13 4.93 -14.88
C SER A 35 12.66 3.97 -15.98
N HIS A 36 12.69 4.41 -17.23
CA HIS A 36 12.30 3.56 -18.37
C HIS A 36 13.12 2.27 -18.44
N GLU A 37 14.43 2.35 -18.19
CA GLU A 37 15.34 1.20 -18.16
C GLU A 37 14.97 0.20 -17.07
N LEU A 38 14.71 0.68 -15.84
CA LEU A 38 14.33 -0.18 -14.73
C LEU A 38 12.97 -0.83 -14.97
N ALA A 39 12.00 -0.12 -15.54
CA ALA A 39 10.70 -0.67 -15.88
C ALA A 39 10.81 -1.80 -16.92
N ARG A 40 11.64 -1.63 -17.96
CA ARG A 40 11.89 -2.70 -18.95
C ARG A 40 12.56 -3.92 -18.32
N GLU A 41 13.57 -3.70 -17.48
CA GLU A 41 14.25 -4.81 -16.78
C GLU A 41 13.28 -5.55 -15.84
N LEU A 42 12.47 -4.80 -15.08
CA LEU A 42 11.45 -5.36 -14.18
C LEU A 42 10.41 -6.19 -14.93
N ALA A 43 9.87 -5.67 -16.04
CA ALA A 43 8.93 -6.37 -16.89
C ALA A 43 9.53 -7.67 -17.47
N LYS A 44 10.77 -7.59 -17.97
CA LYS A 44 11.46 -8.75 -18.52
C LYS A 44 11.66 -9.84 -17.49
N VAL A 45 12.16 -9.48 -16.30
CA VAL A 45 12.36 -10.44 -15.20
C VAL A 45 11.04 -11.04 -14.76
N SER A 46 9.99 -10.24 -14.60
CA SER A 46 8.66 -10.72 -14.20
C SER A 46 8.09 -11.74 -15.20
N ALA A 47 8.20 -11.46 -16.50
CA ALA A 47 7.75 -12.37 -17.56
C ALA A 47 8.57 -13.67 -17.58
N ASP A 48 9.90 -13.59 -17.47
CA ASP A 48 10.78 -14.76 -17.45
C ASP A 48 10.50 -15.69 -16.27
N LEU A 49 10.11 -15.12 -15.12
CA LEU A 49 9.73 -15.88 -13.92
C LEU A 49 8.27 -16.33 -13.91
N ASN A 50 7.43 -15.77 -14.78
CA ASN A 50 5.97 -15.87 -14.72
C ASN A 50 5.41 -15.57 -13.31
N ARG A 51 5.99 -14.55 -12.66
CA ARG A 51 5.64 -14.07 -11.32
C ARG A 51 5.63 -12.56 -11.29
N GLN A 52 4.72 -11.97 -10.50
CA GLN A 52 4.79 -10.56 -10.16
C GLN A 52 6.11 -10.27 -9.43
N VAL A 53 6.73 -9.14 -9.75
CA VAL A 53 7.95 -8.67 -9.09
C VAL A 53 7.72 -7.22 -8.69
N GLY A 54 7.99 -6.92 -7.43
CA GLY A 54 7.79 -5.62 -6.81
C GLY A 54 9.09 -5.04 -6.28
N LEU A 55 9.22 -3.72 -6.37
CA LEU A 55 10.33 -2.94 -5.87
C LEU A 55 9.79 -1.87 -4.91
N LEU A 56 10.33 -1.83 -3.69
CA LEU A 56 10.16 -0.69 -2.80
C LEU A 56 11.38 0.22 -2.95
N ILE A 57 11.14 1.41 -3.45
CA ILE A 57 12.19 2.38 -3.78
C ILE A 57 12.06 3.55 -2.82
N ASN A 58 13.15 3.96 -2.18
CA ASN A 58 13.14 5.08 -1.27
C ASN A 58 13.24 6.44 -1.99
N ARG A 59 13.03 7.54 -1.27
CA ARG A 59 13.09 8.91 -1.83
C ARG A 59 14.46 9.30 -2.40
N LYS A 60 15.54 8.62 -2.02
CA LYS A 60 16.88 8.81 -2.61
C LYS A 60 17.04 8.05 -3.93
N GLY A 61 16.05 7.25 -4.32
CA GLY A 61 16.07 6.44 -5.52
C GLY A 61 16.78 5.10 -5.38
N GLU A 62 17.01 4.64 -4.15
CA GLU A 62 17.59 3.33 -3.87
C GLU A 62 16.48 2.29 -3.69
N ILE A 63 16.72 1.06 -4.18
CA ILE A 63 15.79 -0.05 -3.99
C ILE A 63 16.13 -0.70 -2.65
N ASP A 64 15.19 -0.64 -1.72
CA ASP A 64 15.36 -1.16 -0.36
C ASP A 64 14.76 -2.55 -0.19
N TYR A 65 13.78 -2.91 -1.02
CA TYR A 65 13.21 -4.24 -1.06
C TYR A 65 12.93 -4.67 -2.50
N VAL A 66 13.25 -5.93 -2.80
CA VAL A 66 12.83 -6.67 -3.98
C VAL A 66 11.94 -7.80 -3.51
N VAL A 67 10.71 -7.81 -4.00
CA VAL A 67 9.64 -8.72 -3.58
C VAL A 67 9.19 -9.54 -4.79
N VAL A 68 9.02 -10.84 -4.60
CA VAL A 68 8.49 -11.74 -5.63
C VAL A 68 7.14 -12.27 -5.19
N GLY A 69 6.15 -12.16 -6.07
CA GLY A 69 4.81 -12.69 -5.87
C GLY A 69 4.57 -14.03 -6.56
N THR A 70 3.31 -14.41 -6.63
CA THR A 70 2.80 -15.41 -7.56
C THR A 70 2.46 -14.75 -8.90
N PHE A 71 1.72 -15.43 -9.77
CA PHE A 71 1.26 -14.86 -11.04
C PHE A 71 0.30 -13.66 -10.87
N ASN A 72 -0.49 -13.65 -9.79
CA ASN A 72 -1.62 -12.72 -9.61
C ASN A 72 -1.69 -12.07 -8.21
N ARG A 73 -0.65 -12.23 -7.40
CA ARG A 73 -0.60 -11.68 -6.04
C ARG A 73 0.83 -11.44 -5.63
N ILE A 74 1.07 -10.34 -4.93
CA ILE A 74 2.32 -10.03 -4.26
C ILE A 74 2.03 -9.69 -2.80
N GLU A 75 2.96 -10.03 -1.91
CA GLU A 75 2.82 -9.75 -0.48
C GLU A 75 4.03 -8.97 0.00
N LEU A 76 3.79 -7.79 0.56
CA LEU A 76 4.85 -6.93 1.06
C LEU A 76 5.43 -7.48 2.38
N PRO A 77 6.76 -7.47 2.54
CA PRO A 77 7.39 -7.87 3.79
C PRO A 77 7.20 -6.81 4.88
N GLU A 78 7.54 -7.18 6.11
CA GLU A 78 7.69 -6.21 7.20
C GLU A 78 8.80 -5.19 6.87
N LEU A 79 8.45 -3.90 6.84
CA LEU A 79 9.34 -2.80 6.43
C LEU A 79 10.24 -2.36 7.59
N ARG A 80 11.21 -3.20 7.94
CA ARG A 80 12.16 -2.92 9.03
C ARG A 80 12.99 -1.67 8.76
N GLY A 81 13.21 -0.86 9.80
CA GLY A 81 13.93 0.42 9.71
C GLY A 81 13.07 1.60 9.27
N TYR A 82 11.84 1.35 8.81
CA TYR A 82 10.85 2.38 8.50
C TYR A 82 9.85 2.50 9.64
N ARG A 83 10.07 3.46 10.56
CA ARG A 83 9.13 3.72 11.65
C ARG A 83 7.91 4.46 11.13
N ASP A 84 6.73 4.08 11.63
CA ASP A 84 5.50 4.80 11.34
C ASP A 84 5.53 6.17 12.01
N HIS A 85 5.27 7.20 11.22
CA HIS A 85 5.11 8.56 11.71
C HIS A 85 3.74 9.05 11.28
N ILE A 86 2.82 9.25 12.22
CA ILE A 86 1.41 9.58 11.93
C ILE A 86 1.27 10.73 10.93
N ALA A 87 2.20 11.69 10.96
CA ALA A 87 2.19 12.86 10.09
C ALA A 87 2.81 12.67 8.68
N ARG A 88 3.57 11.61 8.42
CA ARG A 88 4.39 11.50 7.20
C ARG A 88 4.15 10.18 6.49
N LEU A 89 4.28 10.22 5.17
CA LEU A 89 4.32 9.01 4.36
C LEU A 89 5.61 8.23 4.67
N LYS A 90 5.59 6.93 4.43
CA LYS A 90 6.65 5.97 4.76
C LYS A 90 7.98 6.29 4.06
N GLY A 91 7.95 7.09 2.99
CA GLY A 91 9.16 7.41 2.22
C GLY A 91 9.52 6.36 1.18
N LEU A 92 8.56 5.49 0.84
CA LEU A 92 8.72 4.37 -0.06
C LEU A 92 7.66 4.43 -1.15
N ARG A 93 8.08 4.32 -2.41
CA ARG A 93 7.19 4.03 -3.54
C ARG A 93 7.25 2.54 -3.83
N PHE A 94 6.08 1.92 -3.99
CA PHE A 94 5.97 0.53 -4.38
C PHE A 94 5.63 0.43 -5.86
N ILE A 95 6.54 -0.14 -6.66
CA ILE A 95 6.29 -0.42 -8.08
C ILE A 95 6.35 -1.92 -8.30
N HIS A 96 5.26 -2.51 -8.77
CA HIS A 96 5.16 -3.96 -9.03
C HIS A 96 4.59 -4.24 -10.41
N THR A 97 4.71 -5.49 -10.84
CA THR A 97 4.26 -5.91 -12.17
C THR A 97 2.93 -6.64 -12.15
N HIS A 98 2.11 -6.40 -13.17
CA HIS A 98 0.90 -7.15 -13.48
C HIS A 98 1.07 -7.91 -14.80
N LEU A 99 1.06 -9.25 -14.71
CA LEU A 99 1.27 -10.12 -15.87
C LEU A 99 0.01 -10.22 -16.73
N LEU A 100 0.09 -9.73 -17.96
CA LEU A 100 -0.97 -9.83 -18.95
C LEU A 100 -0.99 -11.22 -19.59
N THR A 101 -2.18 -11.67 -20.00
CA THR A 101 -2.39 -12.94 -20.70
C THR A 101 -3.33 -12.77 -21.88
N SER A 102 -3.60 -13.85 -22.63
CA SER A 102 -4.65 -13.83 -23.64
C SER A 102 -6.05 -13.50 -23.09
N LYS A 103 -6.28 -13.67 -21.78
CA LYS A 103 -7.54 -13.34 -21.09
C LYS A 103 -7.48 -12.00 -20.35
N ILE A 104 -6.29 -11.58 -19.93
CA ILE A 104 -6.06 -10.35 -19.15
C ILE A 104 -5.29 -9.39 -20.05
N THR A 105 -6.02 -8.50 -20.73
CA THR A 105 -5.45 -7.60 -21.75
C THR A 105 -5.02 -6.24 -21.21
N HIS A 106 -5.43 -5.91 -19.99
CA HIS A 106 -5.04 -4.73 -19.21
C HIS A 106 -5.11 -5.11 -17.73
N SER A 107 -4.37 -4.39 -16.88
CA SER A 107 -4.40 -4.62 -15.45
C SER A 107 -4.23 -3.31 -14.70
N GLU A 108 -5.33 -2.83 -14.12
CA GLU A 108 -5.35 -1.66 -13.24
C GLU A 108 -4.79 -2.02 -11.85
N LEU A 109 -4.69 -1.02 -10.96
CA LEU A 109 -4.43 -1.26 -9.55
C LEU A 109 -5.62 -1.98 -8.93
N ASP A 110 -5.35 -3.05 -8.18
CA ASP A 110 -6.39 -3.80 -7.51
C ASP A 110 -6.64 -3.30 -6.08
N GLN A 111 -7.65 -3.88 -5.41
CA GLN A 111 -7.98 -3.48 -4.04
C GLN A 111 -6.89 -3.83 -3.03
N ASP A 112 -6.12 -4.90 -3.24
CA ASP A 112 -5.02 -5.24 -2.34
C ASP A 112 -3.91 -4.18 -2.47
N ASP A 113 -3.63 -3.66 -3.67
CA ASP A 113 -2.67 -2.57 -3.90
C ASP A 113 -3.04 -1.28 -3.16
N LEU A 114 -4.32 -0.91 -3.20
CA LEU A 114 -4.83 0.28 -2.52
C LEU A 114 -4.82 0.14 -0.99
N ILE A 115 -5.10 -1.08 -0.50
CA ILE A 115 -5.00 -1.41 0.92
C ILE A 115 -3.54 -1.30 1.38
N ASP A 116 -2.60 -1.85 0.63
CA ASP A 116 -1.17 -1.78 0.95
C ASP A 116 -0.66 -0.33 0.93
N LEU A 117 -1.04 0.46 -0.08
CA LEU A 117 -0.75 1.89 -0.17
C LEU A 117 -1.14 2.61 1.12
N ALA A 118 -2.37 2.41 1.58
CA ALA A 118 -2.87 3.12 2.74
C ALA A 118 -2.39 2.52 4.07
N LEU A 119 -2.22 1.19 4.20
CA LEU A 119 -1.83 0.53 5.47
C LEU A 119 -0.39 0.85 5.82
N LEU A 120 0.46 0.77 4.80
CA LEU A 120 1.88 1.04 4.94
C LEU A 120 2.18 2.54 4.76
N ARG A 121 1.16 3.34 4.41
CA ARG A 121 1.25 4.77 4.11
C ARG A 121 2.37 5.07 3.12
N LEU A 122 2.43 4.29 2.05
CA LEU A 122 3.44 4.44 1.00
C LEU A 122 3.32 5.81 0.33
N ASP A 123 4.43 6.29 -0.21
CA ASP A 123 4.47 7.53 -0.97
C ASP A 123 3.57 7.42 -2.22
N LEU A 124 3.58 6.25 -2.87
CA LEU A 124 2.68 5.86 -3.96
C LEU A 124 2.76 4.35 -4.21
N VAL A 125 1.79 3.82 -4.95
CA VAL A 125 1.81 2.48 -5.56
C VAL A 125 1.69 2.59 -7.08
N GLY A 126 2.39 1.73 -7.81
CA GLY A 126 2.37 1.70 -9.27
C GLY A 126 2.39 0.27 -9.84
N ALA A 127 1.34 -0.12 -10.55
CA ALA A 127 1.22 -1.39 -11.26
C ALA A 127 1.68 -1.24 -12.72
N LEU A 128 2.78 -1.90 -13.08
CA LEU A 128 3.32 -1.96 -14.42
C LEU A 128 2.79 -3.19 -15.15
N GLU A 129 2.05 -2.97 -16.23
CA GLU A 129 1.62 -4.06 -17.11
C GLU A 129 2.83 -4.73 -17.76
N VAL A 130 2.80 -6.06 -17.86
CA VAL A 130 3.86 -6.86 -18.48
C VAL A 130 3.24 -7.74 -19.55
N HIS A 131 3.62 -7.52 -20.80
CA HIS A 131 3.17 -8.35 -21.91
C HIS A 131 3.87 -9.72 -21.88
N PRO A 132 3.28 -10.78 -22.47
CA PRO A 132 3.87 -12.12 -22.49
C PRO A 132 5.27 -12.22 -23.13
N ASN A 133 5.65 -11.25 -23.97
CA ASN A 133 6.98 -11.16 -24.56
C ASN A 133 8.03 -10.51 -23.64
N GLY A 134 7.63 -10.04 -22.46
CA GLY A 134 8.47 -9.35 -21.48
C GLY A 134 8.62 -7.84 -21.71
N GLU A 135 7.89 -7.25 -22.67
CA GLU A 135 7.87 -5.80 -22.84
C GLU A 135 6.90 -5.14 -21.84
N PRO A 136 7.24 -3.94 -21.31
CA PRO A 136 6.34 -3.20 -20.43
C PRO A 136 5.16 -2.59 -21.21
N GLY A 137 3.98 -2.68 -20.63
CA GLY A 137 2.77 -1.98 -21.05
C GLY A 137 2.61 -0.63 -20.34
N LYS A 138 1.36 -0.26 -20.04
CA LYS A 138 1.09 0.96 -19.28
C LYS A 138 1.39 0.76 -17.80
N ILE A 139 1.66 1.85 -17.11
CA ILE A 139 1.73 1.90 -15.66
C ILE A 139 0.51 2.62 -15.10
N HIS A 140 -0.08 2.04 -14.07
CA HIS A 140 -1.22 2.57 -13.32
C HIS A 140 -0.73 2.98 -11.94
N ILE A 141 -0.89 4.25 -11.57
CA ILE A 141 -0.28 4.81 -10.36
C ILE A 141 -1.35 5.47 -9.50
N ALA A 142 -1.29 5.22 -8.20
CA ALA A 142 -2.11 5.90 -7.20
C ALA A 142 -1.28 6.41 -6.03
N HIS A 143 -1.73 7.51 -5.43
CA HIS A 143 -1.25 8.00 -4.15
C HIS A 143 -2.43 8.45 -3.27
N ILE A 144 -2.17 8.64 -1.98
CA ILE A 144 -3.18 9.09 -1.00
C ILE A 144 -3.53 10.56 -1.25
N ILE A 145 -4.81 10.92 -1.10
CA ILE A 145 -5.30 12.31 -1.09
C ILE A 145 -5.41 12.81 0.37
N PRO A 146 -4.85 13.97 0.71
CA PRO A 146 -5.05 14.61 2.01
C PRO A 146 -6.37 15.43 2.01
N ASP A 147 -7.51 14.84 2.38
CA ASP A 147 -8.79 15.56 2.48
C ASP A 147 -9.12 15.91 3.96
N PRO A 148 -9.53 17.14 4.32
CA PRO A 148 -10.07 17.48 5.65
C PRO A 148 -11.39 16.82 6.03
N GLU A 149 -12.30 16.58 5.09
CA GLU A 149 -13.58 15.91 5.36
C GLU A 149 -13.39 14.42 5.72
N PHE A 150 -12.19 13.88 5.48
CA PHE A 150 -11.70 12.57 5.92
C PHE A 150 -11.79 12.36 7.44
N PHE A 151 -11.44 13.39 8.22
CA PHE A 151 -11.51 13.33 9.69
C PHE A 151 -12.93 13.54 10.23
N ALA A 152 -13.88 13.89 9.36
CA ALA A 152 -15.25 14.21 9.68
C ALA A 152 -16.21 13.06 9.31
N GLY A 153 -15.88 11.82 9.65
CA GLY A 153 -16.82 10.72 9.92
C GLY A 153 -18.07 10.57 9.02
N GLY A 154 -17.94 10.60 7.69
CA GLY A 154 -19.05 10.39 6.76
C GLY A 154 -19.11 8.97 6.17
N SER A 155 -20.32 8.41 6.00
CA SER A 155 -20.58 7.05 5.47
C SER A 155 -20.27 6.90 3.96
N LEU A 156 -19.89 5.69 3.53
CA LEU A 156 -18.98 5.42 2.40
C LEU A 156 -19.50 4.45 1.32
N SER A 157 -20.70 4.65 0.76
CA SER A 157 -21.13 3.81 -0.38
C SER A 157 -20.56 4.23 -1.74
N ASP A 158 -20.03 5.45 -1.91
CA ASP A 158 -19.69 6.02 -3.23
C ASP A 158 -18.28 6.66 -3.34
N LYS A 159 -17.29 6.22 -2.54
CA LYS A 159 -16.12 7.07 -2.18
C LYS A 159 -14.71 6.49 -2.41
N GLU A 160 -14.49 5.47 -3.25
CA GLU A 160 -13.10 5.04 -3.59
C GLU A 160 -12.29 6.19 -4.24
N ASN A 161 -12.95 7.02 -5.05
CA ASN A 161 -12.37 8.25 -5.63
C ASN A 161 -12.11 9.40 -4.63
N GLN A 162 -12.42 9.24 -3.33
CA GLN A 162 -12.15 10.28 -2.34
C GLN A 162 -10.81 10.11 -1.61
N PHE A 163 -10.23 8.90 -1.60
CA PHE A 163 -9.03 8.62 -0.79
C PHE A 163 -7.75 8.52 -1.60
N PHE A 164 -7.89 8.21 -2.88
CA PHE A 164 -6.77 7.94 -3.77
C PHE A 164 -6.89 8.82 -4.99
N TYR A 165 -5.77 9.43 -5.35
CA TYR A 165 -5.62 10.08 -6.63
C TYR A 165 -4.97 9.11 -7.59
N PHE A 166 -5.64 8.85 -8.71
CA PHE A 166 -5.14 8.00 -9.78
C PHE A 166 -4.56 8.87 -10.90
N LEU A 167 -3.29 8.63 -11.24
CA LEU A 167 -2.70 9.25 -12.43
C LEU A 167 -3.32 8.60 -13.66
N ARG A 168 -3.40 9.37 -14.76
CA ARG A 168 -3.83 8.82 -16.05
C ARG A 168 -2.87 7.70 -16.47
N PRO A 169 -3.37 6.48 -16.74
CA PRO A 169 -2.51 5.38 -17.19
C PRO A 169 -1.75 5.76 -18.46
N CYS A 170 -0.45 5.59 -18.43
CA CYS A 170 0.46 5.98 -19.51
C CYS A 170 1.63 5.01 -19.61
N TYR A 171 2.41 5.11 -20.67
CA TYR A 171 3.66 4.39 -20.74
C TYR A 171 4.73 5.10 -19.89
N VAL A 172 5.70 4.33 -19.39
CA VAL A 172 6.73 4.87 -18.47
C VAL A 172 7.54 6.04 -19.07
N TRP A 173 7.74 6.07 -20.40
CA TRP A 173 8.43 7.18 -21.07
C TRP A 173 7.59 8.47 -21.16
N GLU A 174 6.28 8.40 -20.88
CA GLU A 174 5.37 9.54 -20.86
C GLU A 174 5.23 10.17 -19.48
N LEU A 175 5.75 9.51 -18.42
CA LEU A 175 5.74 10.05 -17.06
C LEU A 175 6.58 11.33 -16.99
N LYS A 176 5.93 12.42 -16.57
CA LYS A 176 6.53 13.77 -16.46
C LYS A 176 6.48 14.31 -15.04
N GLU A 177 5.87 13.56 -14.13
CA GLU A 177 5.64 13.90 -12.76
C GLU A 177 6.98 13.99 -12.02
N ASN A 178 7.21 15.13 -11.37
CA ASN A 178 8.33 15.29 -10.45
C ASN A 178 7.94 14.67 -9.09
N PHE A 179 8.39 13.44 -8.86
CA PHE A 179 8.07 12.66 -7.67
C PHE A 179 8.39 13.41 -6.36
N LEU A 180 9.55 14.08 -6.28
CA LEU A 180 9.92 14.79 -5.05
C LEU A 180 9.00 15.97 -4.75
N GLU A 181 8.57 16.69 -5.80
CA GLU A 181 7.65 17.81 -5.67
C GLU A 181 6.23 17.32 -5.32
N LEU A 182 5.77 16.23 -5.95
CA LEU A 182 4.52 15.57 -5.62
C LEU A 182 4.47 15.19 -4.13
N ILE A 183 5.46 14.46 -3.64
CA ILE A 183 5.48 13.99 -2.24
C ILE A 183 5.61 15.17 -1.27
N LYS A 184 6.39 16.20 -1.61
CA LYS A 184 6.49 17.41 -0.79
C LYS A 184 5.12 18.07 -0.64
N ASN A 185 4.39 18.28 -1.74
CA ASN A 185 3.07 18.90 -1.71
C ASN A 185 2.07 18.06 -0.89
N LEU A 186 2.10 16.73 -1.05
CA LEU A 186 1.25 15.82 -0.27
C LEU A 186 1.56 15.86 1.24
N GLU A 187 2.85 15.88 1.62
CA GLU A 187 3.22 16.00 3.04
C GLU A 187 2.83 17.37 3.62
N ASP A 188 3.04 18.46 2.87
CA ASP A 188 2.66 19.82 3.29
C ASP A 188 1.13 19.92 3.50
N GLU A 189 0.34 19.25 2.66
CA GLU A 189 -1.11 19.13 2.82
C GLU A 189 -1.49 18.24 4.02
N LEU A 190 -0.94 17.03 4.15
CA LEU A 190 -1.18 16.14 5.28
C LEU A 190 -0.87 16.81 6.64
N GLU A 191 0.16 17.64 6.69
CA GLU A 191 0.51 18.39 7.89
C GLU A 191 -0.53 19.46 8.25
N ARG A 192 -1.13 20.12 7.25
CA ARG A 192 -2.19 21.13 7.44
C ARG A 192 -3.52 20.55 7.89
N VAL A 193 -3.84 19.33 7.45
CA VAL A 193 -5.11 18.67 7.76
C VAL A 193 -5.13 18.06 9.18
N LYS A 194 -4.00 18.05 9.89
CA LYS A 194 -3.96 17.60 11.29
C LYS A 194 -5.01 18.33 12.15
N PRO A 195 -5.87 17.60 12.89
CA PRO A 195 -6.65 18.20 13.95
C PRO A 195 -5.72 18.88 14.95
N LEU A 196 -5.98 20.14 15.28
CA LEU A 196 -5.27 20.98 16.26
C LEU A 196 -5.23 20.44 17.71
N LYS A 197 -5.60 19.17 17.95
CA LYS A 197 -5.43 18.57 19.27
C LYS A 197 -3.96 18.18 19.43
N GLU A 198 -3.28 18.83 20.36
CA GLU A 198 -1.98 18.41 20.90
C GLU A 198 -1.97 16.88 21.06
N VAL A 199 -1.26 16.21 20.16
CA VAL A 199 -1.14 14.75 20.18
C VAL A 199 0.08 14.44 21.03
N GLU A 200 -0.12 13.91 22.23
CA GLU A 200 0.95 13.28 23.00
C GLU A 200 1.48 12.09 22.18
N GLU A 201 2.64 12.26 21.55
CA GLU A 201 3.31 11.29 20.66
C GLU A 201 3.66 9.94 21.33
N GLN A 202 3.39 9.77 22.63
CA GLN A 202 3.83 8.63 23.44
C GLN A 202 2.73 7.67 23.89
N LYS A 203 1.47 7.87 23.49
CA LYS A 203 0.39 6.91 23.83
C LYS A 203 0.02 6.05 22.64
N ASP A 204 0.13 4.74 22.81
CA ASP A 204 -0.36 3.75 21.86
C ASP A 204 -1.85 4.03 21.60
N ARG A 205 -2.26 4.00 20.32
CA ARG A 205 -3.65 4.27 19.91
C ARG A 205 -4.27 3.02 19.31
N ALA A 206 -5.56 2.85 19.50
CA ALA A 206 -6.32 1.76 18.87
C ALA A 206 -7.65 2.24 18.32
N ILE A 207 -8.08 1.59 17.25
CA ILE A 207 -9.46 1.62 16.81
C ILE A 207 -10.08 0.30 17.18
N LEU A 208 -11.24 0.36 17.80
CA LEU A 208 -11.98 -0.83 18.15
C LEU A 208 -12.83 -1.28 16.97
N ILE A 209 -12.72 -2.54 16.61
CA ILE A 209 -13.37 -3.10 15.43
C ILE A 209 -14.26 -4.25 15.89
N PHE A 210 -15.56 -4.14 15.61
CA PHE A 210 -16.57 -5.11 16.00
C PHE A 210 -17.26 -5.69 14.77
N LEU A 211 -17.43 -7.01 14.79
CA LEU A 211 -18.32 -7.71 13.86
C LEU A 211 -19.67 -7.90 14.56
N ARG A 212 -20.70 -7.24 14.02
CA ARG A 212 -22.08 -7.37 14.49
C ARG A 212 -22.74 -8.55 13.80
N GLU A 213 -23.06 -9.57 14.58
CA GLU A 213 -23.96 -10.65 14.16
C GLU A 213 -25.41 -10.14 14.05
N PRO A 214 -26.25 -10.73 13.18
CA PRO A 214 -27.67 -10.39 13.13
C PRO A 214 -28.32 -10.61 14.50
N ASN A 215 -28.93 -9.57 15.07
CA ASN A 215 -29.58 -9.57 16.39
C ASN A 215 -28.68 -9.77 17.62
N ASP A 216 -27.40 -9.40 17.60
CA ASP A 216 -26.57 -9.39 18.82
C ASP A 216 -27.06 -8.30 19.82
N PRO A 217 -27.68 -8.68 20.97
CA PRO A 217 -28.18 -7.72 21.96
C PRO A 217 -27.07 -7.24 22.92
N TYR A 218 -25.91 -7.89 22.92
CA TYR A 218 -24.78 -7.60 23.81
C TYR A 218 -23.69 -6.76 23.15
N LEU A 219 -23.92 -6.30 21.92
CA LEU A 219 -22.92 -5.55 21.16
C LEU A 219 -22.42 -4.32 21.92
N GLU A 220 -23.30 -3.53 22.54
CA GLU A 220 -22.92 -2.32 23.28
C GLU A 220 -22.08 -2.65 24.53
N GLU A 221 -22.42 -3.73 25.25
CA GLU A 221 -21.65 -4.19 26.41
C GLU A 221 -20.26 -4.68 26.01
N ARG A 222 -20.16 -5.42 24.90
CA ARG A 222 -18.86 -5.89 24.35
C ARG A 222 -17.99 -4.73 23.86
N ILE A 223 -18.61 -3.69 23.28
CA ILE A 223 -17.92 -2.46 22.88
C ILE A 223 -17.34 -1.75 24.10
N PHE A 224 -18.17 -1.59 25.13
CA PHE A 224 -17.77 -0.98 26.38
C PHE A 224 -16.64 -1.75 27.07
N GLU A 225 -16.74 -3.08 27.15
CA GLU A 225 -15.71 -3.93 27.73
C GLU A 225 -14.37 -3.80 27.01
N LEU A 226 -14.36 -3.88 25.67
CA LEU A 226 -13.11 -3.76 24.91
C LEU A 226 -12.48 -2.36 25.04
N ARG A 227 -13.30 -1.31 25.16
CA ARG A 227 -12.82 0.04 25.43
C ARG A 227 -12.13 0.13 26.80
N GLU A 228 -12.70 -0.47 27.83
CA GLU A 228 -12.09 -0.50 29.17
C GLU A 228 -10.83 -1.38 29.21
N LEU A 229 -10.79 -2.47 28.44
CA LEU A 229 -9.57 -3.28 28.27
C LEU A 229 -8.45 -2.48 27.60
N ALA A 230 -8.73 -1.77 26.51
CA ALA A 230 -7.77 -0.90 25.84
C ALA A 230 -7.25 0.22 26.77
N ARG A 231 -8.16 0.85 27.51
CA ARG A 231 -7.81 1.86 28.52
C ARG A 231 -6.89 1.29 29.61
N THR A 232 -7.18 0.09 30.10
CA THR A 232 -6.37 -0.59 31.12
C THR A 232 -4.99 -0.98 30.58
N ALA A 233 -4.89 -1.29 29.29
CA ALA A 233 -3.63 -1.54 28.60
C ALA A 233 -2.81 -0.27 28.27
N GLY A 234 -3.29 0.91 28.67
CA GLY A 234 -2.63 2.18 28.36
C GLY A 234 -2.82 2.66 26.92
N VAL A 235 -3.76 2.06 26.18
CA VAL A 235 -4.03 2.36 24.78
C VAL A 235 -5.19 3.35 24.68
N THR A 236 -4.99 4.43 23.91
CA THR A 236 -6.00 5.45 23.66
C THR A 236 -6.91 5.02 22.51
N VAL A 237 -8.19 4.79 22.80
CA VAL A 237 -9.17 4.48 21.77
C VAL A 237 -9.55 5.74 21.00
N VAL A 238 -9.22 5.79 19.71
CA VAL A 238 -9.43 6.96 18.84
C VAL A 238 -10.65 6.82 17.91
N GLY A 239 -11.20 5.62 17.78
CA GLY A 239 -12.38 5.36 16.95
C GLY A 239 -12.99 3.99 17.23
N GLU A 240 -14.24 3.82 16.80
CA GLU A 240 -14.98 2.56 16.91
C GLU A 240 -15.71 2.27 15.62
N ILE A 241 -15.57 1.04 15.14
CA ILE A 241 -16.06 0.60 13.85
C ILE A 241 -16.86 -0.70 14.03
N VAL A 242 -18.15 -0.65 13.68
CA VAL A 242 -19.05 -1.80 13.79
C VAL A 242 -19.45 -2.28 12.39
N GLN A 243 -19.02 -3.47 11.96
CA GLN A 243 -19.38 -4.06 10.68
C GLN A 243 -20.51 -5.07 10.82
N LYS A 244 -21.58 -4.94 10.02
CA LYS A 244 -22.56 -6.02 9.85
C LYS A 244 -22.01 -7.02 8.84
N LYS A 245 -21.46 -8.15 9.31
CA LYS A 245 -21.07 -9.30 8.49
C LYS A 245 -21.38 -10.60 9.25
N PRO A 246 -21.85 -11.66 8.57
CA PRO A 246 -22.18 -12.94 9.22
C PRO A 246 -20.96 -13.76 9.65
N SER A 247 -19.78 -13.47 9.10
CA SER A 247 -18.51 -14.10 9.51
C SER A 247 -17.31 -13.16 9.24
N PRO A 248 -16.21 -13.30 9.99
CA PRO A 248 -14.98 -12.55 9.73
C PRO A 248 -14.47 -12.81 8.32
N ASP A 249 -13.94 -11.77 7.68
CA ASP A 249 -13.18 -11.97 6.45
C ASP A 249 -11.94 -12.83 6.76
N PRO A 250 -11.72 -13.98 6.09
CA PRO A 250 -10.64 -14.89 6.45
C PRO A 250 -9.24 -14.30 6.29
N ARG A 251 -9.09 -13.19 5.54
CA ARG A 251 -7.82 -12.50 5.36
C ARG A 251 -7.67 -11.24 6.22
N TYR A 252 -8.78 -10.55 6.50
CA TYR A 252 -8.74 -9.20 7.09
C TYR A 252 -9.58 -9.01 8.35
N VAL A 253 -10.32 -10.04 8.79
CA VAL A 253 -11.29 -10.03 9.90
C VAL A 253 -12.49 -9.11 9.64
N ILE A 254 -12.26 -7.85 9.29
CA ILE A 254 -13.23 -6.92 8.70
C ILE A 254 -13.10 -6.88 7.18
N GLY A 255 -14.23 -6.87 6.48
CA GLY A 255 -14.22 -6.79 5.01
C GLY A 255 -13.46 -5.57 4.50
N LYS A 256 -12.74 -5.74 3.38
CA LYS A 256 -11.80 -4.81 2.75
C LYS A 256 -12.16 -3.31 2.81
N GLY A 257 -13.40 -2.92 2.51
CA GLY A 257 -13.83 -1.51 2.53
C GLY A 257 -13.85 -0.87 3.93
N LYS A 258 -14.07 -1.66 4.99
CA LYS A 258 -14.05 -1.19 6.38
C LYS A 258 -12.63 -1.09 6.94
N LEU A 259 -11.68 -1.79 6.31
CA LEU A 259 -10.25 -1.67 6.61
C LEU A 259 -9.74 -0.27 6.24
N LEU A 260 -10.11 0.22 5.05
CA LEU A 260 -9.81 1.59 4.63
C LEU A 260 -10.41 2.62 5.62
N GLU A 261 -11.63 2.41 6.11
CA GLU A 261 -12.29 3.24 7.14
C GLU A 261 -11.52 3.25 8.50
N VAL A 262 -10.97 2.11 8.92
CA VAL A 262 -10.10 2.02 10.11
C VAL A 262 -8.80 2.79 9.89
N MET A 263 -8.18 2.66 8.73
CA MET A 263 -6.87 3.24 8.46
C MET A 263 -6.87 4.77 8.45
N VAL A 264 -8.05 5.37 8.22
CA VAL A 264 -8.32 6.80 8.33
C VAL A 264 -8.28 7.32 9.77
N LEU A 265 -8.75 6.51 10.72
CA LEU A 265 -8.95 6.92 12.12
C LEU A 265 -7.72 6.65 13.02
N ALA A 266 -6.71 5.93 12.53
CA ALA A 266 -5.64 5.31 13.33
C ALA A 266 -4.45 6.24 13.56
#